data_AF-A0A9W9VLF9-F1
#
_entry.id   AF-A0A9W9VLF9-F1
#
_cell.length_a   1.000
_cell.length_b   1.000
_cell.length_c   1.000
_cell.angle_alpha   90.00
_cell.angle_beta   90.00
_cell.angle_gamma   90.00
#
_symmetry.space_group_name_H-M   'P 1'
#
loop_
_entity.id
_entity.type
_entity.pdbx_description
1 polymer ?
#
loop_
_entity_poly.entity_id
_entity_poly.type
_entity_poly.pdbx_seq_one_letter_code
_entity_poly.pdbx_strand_id
1 'polypeptide(L)'
;MELGWELPFPINLWEAKNSQIWLLRFNENFGLSTFTIANTLLHGPRGLGTASLTIATQQLMTETPDSDLLAALEASPFAAFCVLTNMGALVRDFTRCYYQMPPSPSDPNPFHILTQGQNKQVHTAIEAITKIVKKQAYTGDSPQFLLWRTNELFISSLKISLCRPDQLLIAGIVDNSLIAGMAASTHLTQGNLVAIRRSAPLVPYHVGGDEGILALLNDLSGALSSISGEEQDKVVREAPWVTVASYGVLLCIWGALKRASTDIRHHLNTFNELPRTSEFCMLIFNTLMESALLNSTENDCVRDPRLWTMDREAFVSLLDEGESLFVNLIKAFCQRRSLWGIGPSMLAVLGEIPGTGAE
;
A
#
# COMPACT_ATOMS: atom_id res chain seq x y z
N MET A 1 27.13 7.13 4.88
CA MET A 1 27.91 6.83 3.66
C MET A 1 26.89 6.41 2.63
N GLU A 2 26.41 7.33 1.80
CA GLU A 2 25.46 6.98 0.74
C GLU A 2 26.21 6.22 -0.36
N LEU A 3 25.69 5.04 -0.70
CA LEU A 3 26.07 4.37 -1.93
C LEU A 3 25.45 5.17 -3.07
N GLY A 4 26.26 6.01 -3.72
CA GLY A 4 25.86 6.85 -4.86
C GLY A 4 25.56 6.04 -6.12
N TRP A 5 24.52 5.21 -6.07
CA TRP A 5 24.11 4.38 -7.17
C TRP A 5 23.12 5.16 -8.04
N GLU A 6 23.42 5.22 -9.34
CA GLU A 6 22.53 5.79 -10.34
C GLU A 6 21.21 5.01 -10.41
N LEU A 7 20.14 5.68 -10.86
CA LEU A 7 18.87 5.02 -11.03
C LEU A 7 18.96 3.88 -12.06
N PRO A 8 18.39 2.69 -11.77
CA PRO A 8 18.47 1.54 -12.64
C PRO A 8 18.01 1.81 -14.07
N PHE A 9 18.78 1.32 -15.04
CA PHE A 9 18.40 1.36 -16.44
C PHE A 9 17.21 0.44 -16.75
N PRO A 10 16.41 0.77 -17.78
CA PRO A 10 15.37 -0.10 -18.33
C PRO A 10 15.84 -1.55 -18.57
N ILE A 11 14.97 -2.53 -18.30
CA ILE A 11 15.32 -3.96 -18.39
C ILE A 11 15.78 -4.36 -19.80
N ASN A 12 15.21 -3.75 -20.84
CA ASN A 12 15.58 -4.00 -22.23
C ASN A 12 17.06 -3.66 -22.52
N LEU A 13 17.71 -2.79 -21.75
CA LEU A 13 19.15 -2.55 -21.88
C LEU A 13 19.97 -3.71 -21.31
N TRP A 14 19.56 -4.26 -20.17
CA TRP A 14 20.25 -5.40 -19.54
C TRP A 14 20.12 -6.70 -20.35
N GLU A 15 19.03 -6.84 -21.11
CA GLU A 15 18.80 -7.96 -22.02
C GLU A 15 19.46 -7.80 -23.41
N ALA A 16 20.25 -6.74 -23.62
CA ALA A 16 20.94 -6.55 -24.88
C ALA A 16 22.03 -7.62 -25.09
N LYS A 17 21.95 -8.34 -26.21
CA LYS A 17 22.90 -9.43 -26.53
C LYS A 17 24.33 -8.94 -26.80
N ASN A 18 24.48 -7.69 -27.20
CA ASN A 18 25.77 -7.07 -27.50
C ASN A 18 25.72 -5.55 -27.29
N SER A 19 26.88 -4.90 -27.33
CA SER A 19 27.04 -3.46 -27.10
C SER A 19 26.35 -2.58 -28.14
N GLN A 20 26.21 -3.05 -29.38
CA GLN A 20 25.53 -2.29 -30.45
C GLN A 20 24.02 -2.20 -30.22
N ILE A 21 23.40 -3.34 -29.87
CA ILE A 21 21.97 -3.41 -29.50
C ILE A 21 21.72 -2.59 -28.23
N TRP A 22 22.65 -2.66 -27.27
CA TRP A 22 22.58 -1.84 -26.05
C TRP A 22 22.53 -0.35 -26.39
N LEU A 23 23.46 0.14 -27.23
CA LEU A 23 23.54 1.55 -27.60
C LEU A 23 22.31 2.01 -28.40
N LEU A 24 21.80 1.16 -29.29
CA LEU A 24 20.59 1.46 -30.07
C LEU A 24 19.38 1.62 -29.14
N ARG A 25 19.13 0.66 -28.25
CA ARG A 25 18.05 0.74 -27.25
C ARG A 25 18.21 1.93 -26.30
N PHE A 26 19.45 2.28 -25.97
CA PHE A 26 19.75 3.43 -25.12
C PHE A 26 19.33 4.73 -25.80
N ASN A 27 19.67 4.89 -27.09
CA ASN A 27 19.27 6.05 -27.87
C ASN A 27 17.75 6.10 -28.11
N GLU A 28 17.07 4.95 -28.26
CA GLU A 28 15.61 4.89 -28.37
C GLU A 28 14.90 5.38 -27.10
N ASN A 29 15.38 4.98 -25.92
CA ASN A 29 14.78 5.35 -24.64
C ASN A 29 15.11 6.80 -24.22
N PHE A 30 16.28 7.32 -24.59
CA PHE A 30 16.81 8.60 -24.07
C PHE A 30 17.13 9.64 -25.15
N GLY A 31 16.78 9.40 -26.42
CA GLY A 31 16.73 10.42 -27.47
C GLY A 31 18.08 10.94 -27.99
N LEU A 32 19.20 10.28 -27.73
CA LEU A 32 20.50 10.74 -28.25
C LEU A 32 20.70 10.35 -29.72
N SER A 33 20.72 11.34 -30.61
CA SER A 33 21.23 11.18 -31.98
C SER A 33 22.76 11.12 -31.97
N THR A 34 23.32 9.95 -32.27
CA THR A 34 24.70 9.72 -32.76
C THR A 34 25.89 10.20 -31.90
N PHE A 35 26.67 9.22 -31.41
CA PHE A 35 28.13 9.26 -31.19
C PHE A 35 28.75 10.57 -30.64
N THR A 36 28.49 10.90 -29.38
CA THR A 36 29.41 11.75 -28.58
C THR A 36 29.68 11.08 -27.24
N ILE A 37 30.53 10.04 -27.28
CA ILE A 37 30.90 9.21 -26.11
C ILE A 37 32.07 9.83 -25.30
N ALA A 38 32.64 10.94 -25.72
CA ALA A 38 33.78 11.52 -25.04
C ALA A 38 33.36 12.61 -24.02
N ASN A 39 33.40 12.26 -22.72
CA ASN A 39 33.48 13.12 -21.52
C ASN A 39 32.23 13.43 -20.68
N THR A 40 31.01 13.04 -21.05
CA THR A 40 29.79 13.36 -20.25
C THR A 40 29.27 12.21 -19.37
N LEU A 41 30.07 11.18 -19.10
CA LEU A 41 29.64 10.00 -18.35
C LEU A 41 29.48 10.18 -16.83
N LEU A 42 29.86 11.32 -16.25
CA LEU A 42 29.59 11.60 -14.83
C LEU A 42 28.13 12.03 -14.60
N HIS A 43 27.49 12.62 -15.61
CA HIS A 43 26.09 13.07 -15.63
C HIS A 43 25.54 12.82 -17.03
N GLY A 44 25.26 11.55 -17.35
CA GLY A 44 24.86 11.13 -18.69
C GLY A 44 23.56 11.78 -19.20
N PRO A 45 23.02 11.33 -20.34
CA PRO A 45 21.83 11.91 -21.01
C PRO A 45 20.52 11.83 -20.21
N ARG A 46 20.57 11.26 -19.01
CA ARG A 46 19.45 11.14 -18.08
C ARG A 46 19.42 12.26 -17.04
N GLY A 47 20.29 13.27 -17.20
CA GLY A 47 20.37 14.44 -16.33
C GLY A 47 20.94 14.14 -14.94
N LEU A 48 21.24 15.22 -14.19
CA LEU A 48 21.71 15.15 -12.80
C LEU A 48 20.68 14.49 -11.87
N GLY A 49 19.39 14.58 -12.21
CA GLY A 49 18.29 14.03 -11.43
C GLY A 49 18.35 12.52 -11.23
N THR A 50 19.07 11.79 -12.08
CA THR A 50 19.17 10.31 -12.03
C THR A 50 20.47 9.80 -11.43
N ALA A 51 21.38 10.69 -11.03
CA ALA A 51 22.72 10.37 -10.53
C ALA A 51 22.70 9.64 -9.18
N SER A 52 21.66 9.82 -8.36
CA SER A 52 21.46 9.04 -7.16
C SER A 52 19.97 8.92 -6.80
N LEU A 53 19.65 7.91 -6.00
CA LEU A 53 18.30 7.71 -5.47
C LEU A 53 17.81 8.90 -4.63
N THR A 54 18.70 9.49 -3.83
CA THR A 54 18.40 10.66 -3.00
C THR A 54 18.11 11.89 -3.85
N ILE A 55 18.94 12.16 -4.86
CA ILE A 55 18.74 13.30 -5.77
C ILE A 55 17.44 13.12 -6.55
N ALA A 56 17.18 11.92 -7.08
CA ALA A 56 15.93 11.61 -7.78
C ALA A 56 14.70 11.86 -6.90
N THR A 57 14.75 11.38 -5.65
CA THR A 57 13.66 11.57 -4.69
C THR A 57 13.44 13.05 -4.39
N GLN A 58 14.52 13.80 -4.13
CA GLN A 58 14.45 15.24 -3.87
C GLN A 58 13.90 16.02 -5.08
N GLN A 59 14.35 15.69 -6.30
CA GLN A 59 13.90 16.32 -7.53
C GLN A 59 12.42 16.04 -7.84
N LEU A 60 11.88 14.89 -7.45
CA LEU A 60 10.43 14.66 -7.55
C LEU A 60 9.64 15.52 -6.54
N MET A 61 10.26 15.88 -5.43
CA MET A 61 9.64 16.65 -4.35
C MET A 61 9.67 18.18 -4.59
N THR A 62 10.31 18.67 -5.65
CA THR A 62 10.45 20.12 -5.94
C THR A 62 9.27 20.76 -6.67
N GLU A 63 8.10 20.12 -6.73
CA GLU A 63 6.89 20.54 -7.46
C GLU A 63 7.03 20.63 -9.00
N THR A 64 8.23 20.85 -9.51
CA THR A 64 8.59 20.87 -10.93
C THR A 64 9.68 19.84 -11.21
N PRO A 65 9.33 18.54 -11.28
CA PRO A 65 10.30 17.49 -11.56
C PRO A 65 10.91 17.65 -12.96
N ASP A 66 12.21 17.40 -13.04
CA ASP A 66 12.97 17.43 -14.30
C ASP A 66 12.39 16.45 -15.34
N SER A 67 12.32 16.88 -16.60
CA SER A 67 11.75 16.06 -17.69
C SER A 67 12.58 14.80 -17.95
N ASP A 68 13.90 14.90 -17.79
CA ASP A 68 14.82 13.79 -18.01
C ASP A 68 14.67 12.73 -16.93
N LEU A 69 14.42 13.16 -15.69
CA LEU A 69 14.08 12.28 -14.58
C LEU A 69 12.74 11.56 -14.83
N LEU A 70 11.71 12.28 -15.25
CA LEU A 70 10.41 11.67 -15.57
C LEU A 70 10.52 10.64 -16.69
N ALA A 71 11.24 10.96 -17.78
CA ALA A 71 11.49 10.04 -18.87
C ALA A 71 12.26 8.79 -18.41
N ALA A 72 13.25 8.97 -17.53
CA ALA A 72 14.00 7.86 -16.96
C ALA A 72 13.18 6.94 -16.07
N LEU A 73 12.24 7.50 -15.30
CA LEU A 73 11.31 6.72 -14.49
C LEU A 73 10.27 6.02 -15.36
N GLU A 74 9.79 6.69 -16.42
CA GLU A 74 8.85 6.12 -17.40
C GLU A 74 9.45 4.95 -18.17
N ALA A 75 10.74 5.00 -18.49
CA ALA A 75 11.42 3.92 -19.18
C ALA A 75 11.74 2.71 -18.28
N SER A 76 11.80 2.88 -16.94
CA SER A 76 12.28 1.87 -16.00
C SER A 76 11.34 1.70 -14.80
N PRO A 77 10.45 0.67 -14.81
CA PRO A 77 9.57 0.42 -13.67
C PRO A 77 10.35 0.11 -12.38
N PHE A 78 11.53 -0.50 -12.49
CA PHE A 78 12.36 -0.78 -11.33
C PHE A 78 12.98 0.49 -10.75
N ALA A 79 13.33 1.49 -11.57
CA ALA A 79 13.78 2.79 -11.07
C ALA A 79 12.64 3.52 -10.33
N ALA A 80 11.43 3.51 -10.89
CA ALA A 80 10.25 4.04 -10.20
C ALA A 80 10.01 3.32 -8.85
N PHE A 81 10.16 2.00 -8.81
CA PHE A 81 10.03 1.21 -7.59
C PHE A 81 11.07 1.58 -6.53
N CYS A 82 12.34 1.76 -6.92
CA CYS A 82 13.39 2.19 -6.00
C CYS A 82 13.06 3.55 -5.37
N VAL A 83 12.58 4.51 -6.18
CA VAL A 83 12.20 5.84 -5.68
C VAL A 83 10.99 5.76 -4.73
N LEU A 84 9.95 4.99 -5.09
CA LEU A 84 8.80 4.75 -4.22
C LEU A 84 9.21 4.11 -2.89
N THR A 85 10.11 3.12 -2.93
CA THR A 85 10.62 2.45 -1.74
C THR A 85 11.40 3.41 -0.85
N ASN A 86 12.22 4.29 -1.44
CA ASN A 86 12.94 5.32 -0.71
C ASN A 86 12.00 6.33 -0.04
N MET A 87 10.94 6.75 -0.75
CA MET A 87 9.90 7.60 -0.18
C MET A 87 9.16 6.89 0.96
N GLY A 88 8.87 5.60 0.83
CA GLY A 88 8.28 4.80 1.92
C GLY A 88 9.19 4.71 3.13
N ALA A 89 10.49 4.49 2.95
CA ALA A 89 11.46 4.53 4.03
C ALA A 89 11.49 5.92 4.71
N LEU A 90 11.48 7.00 3.93
CA LEU A 90 11.44 8.36 4.44
C LEU A 90 10.19 8.63 5.30
N VAL A 91 8.99 8.28 4.82
CA VAL A 91 7.73 8.43 5.56
C VAL A 91 7.77 7.62 6.86
N ARG A 92 8.29 6.39 6.79
CA ARG A 92 8.45 5.52 7.94
C ARG A 92 9.43 6.10 8.97
N ASP A 93 10.55 6.66 8.53
CA ASP A 93 11.55 7.26 9.41
C ASP A 93 11.01 8.52 10.08
N PHE A 94 10.28 9.37 9.35
CA PHE A 94 9.57 10.50 9.93
C PHE A 94 8.54 10.06 10.98
N THR A 95 7.79 9.00 10.69
CA THR A 95 6.81 8.42 11.63
C THR A 95 7.50 7.95 12.91
N ARG A 96 8.63 7.25 12.77
CA ARG A 96 9.44 6.78 13.91
C ARG A 96 9.95 7.95 14.75
N CYS A 97 10.53 8.97 14.11
CA CYS A 97 11.03 10.15 14.79
C CYS A 97 9.90 10.91 15.52
N TYR A 98 8.73 11.03 14.89
CA TYR A 98 7.56 11.67 15.48
C TYR A 98 7.15 11.01 16.80
N TYR A 99 7.05 9.67 16.83
CA TYR A 99 6.69 8.93 18.05
C TYR A 99 7.77 8.89 19.14
N GLN A 100 9.00 9.29 18.82
CA GLN A 100 10.08 9.43 19.80
C GLN A 100 10.12 10.83 20.43
N MET A 101 9.44 11.81 19.85
CA MET A 101 9.35 13.15 20.42
C MET A 101 8.31 13.20 21.56
N PRO A 102 8.53 14.00 22.60
CA PRO A 102 7.51 14.21 23.63
C PRO A 102 6.24 14.82 22.99
N PRO A 103 5.04 14.38 23.42
CA PRO A 103 3.79 14.86 22.82
C PRO A 103 3.69 16.38 22.97
N SER A 104 3.61 17.07 21.84
CA SER A 104 3.40 18.52 21.81
C SER A 104 1.91 18.81 22.01
N PRO A 105 1.50 19.53 23.07
CA PRO A 105 0.10 19.87 23.30
C PRO A 105 -0.47 20.83 22.25
N SER A 106 0.39 21.41 21.41
CA SER A 106 0.05 22.37 20.36
C SER A 106 -0.14 21.72 18.99
N ASP A 107 0.03 20.39 18.87
CA ASP A 107 -0.05 19.70 17.58
C ASP A 107 -1.53 19.44 17.23
N PRO A 108 -2.09 20.07 16.19
CA PRO A 108 -3.53 20.07 15.94
C PRO A 108 -4.07 18.72 15.45
N ASN A 109 -3.21 17.74 15.16
CA ASN A 109 -3.64 16.43 14.69
C ASN A 109 -2.61 15.32 15.02
N PRO A 110 -2.98 14.25 15.73
CA PRO A 110 -2.09 13.11 16.00
C PRO A 110 -1.64 12.32 14.75
N PHE A 111 -2.16 12.67 13.57
CA PHE A 111 -1.84 12.01 12.29
C PHE A 111 -0.88 12.80 11.39
N HIS A 112 -0.48 14.03 11.74
CA HIS A 112 0.50 14.78 10.95
C HIS A 112 1.94 14.43 11.34
N ILE A 113 2.41 13.29 10.83
CA ILE A 113 3.82 12.86 10.93
C ILE A 113 4.78 13.84 10.24
N LEU A 114 4.27 14.52 9.20
CA LEU A 114 4.99 15.47 8.36
C LEU A 114 4.35 16.86 8.47
N THR A 115 5.16 17.92 8.36
CA THR A 115 4.63 19.28 8.17
C THR A 115 3.78 19.37 6.90
N GLN A 116 2.86 20.33 6.82
CA GLN A 116 2.04 20.54 5.63
C GLN A 116 2.89 20.68 4.35
N GLY A 117 4.03 21.37 4.43
CA GLY A 117 4.97 21.52 3.31
C GLY A 117 5.59 20.19 2.89
N GLN A 118 6.06 19.37 3.85
CA GLN A 118 6.62 18.05 3.57
C GLN A 118 5.56 17.10 3.00
N ASN A 119 4.33 17.10 3.55
CA ASN A 119 3.21 16.33 3.01
C ASN A 119 2.89 16.72 1.56
N LYS A 120 2.87 18.02 1.25
CA LYS A 120 2.67 18.52 -0.11
C LYS A 120 3.76 17.99 -1.05
N GLN A 121 5.03 18.09 -0.65
CA GLN A 121 6.18 17.62 -1.45
C GLN A 121 6.13 16.11 -1.73
N VAL A 122 5.86 15.30 -0.70
CA VAL A 122 5.73 13.83 -0.86
C VAL A 122 4.54 13.52 -1.76
N HIS A 123 3.40 14.17 -1.56
CA HIS A 123 2.21 13.97 -2.39
C HIS A 123 2.47 14.34 -3.86
N THR A 124 3.15 15.46 -4.13
CA THR A 124 3.52 15.85 -5.50
C THR A 124 4.40 14.81 -6.18
N ALA A 125 5.38 14.26 -5.46
CA ALA A 125 6.23 13.19 -5.99
C ALA A 125 5.42 11.90 -6.27
N ILE A 126 4.49 11.51 -5.38
CA ILE A 126 3.59 10.37 -5.60
C ILE A 126 2.71 10.59 -6.84
N GLU A 127 2.15 11.79 -7.00
CA GLU A 127 1.32 12.13 -8.16
C GLU A 127 2.10 12.09 -9.47
N ALA A 128 3.36 12.51 -9.47
CA ALA A 128 4.24 12.42 -10.64
C ALA A 128 4.41 10.96 -11.10
N ILE A 129 4.73 10.05 -10.16
CA ILE A 129 4.89 8.62 -10.47
C ILE A 129 3.53 7.98 -10.80
N THR A 130 2.45 8.37 -10.13
CA THR A 130 1.09 7.89 -10.42
C THR A 130 0.68 8.20 -11.88
N LYS A 131 1.03 9.38 -12.39
CA LYS A 131 0.79 9.73 -13.80
C LYS A 131 1.57 8.85 -14.76
N ILE A 132 2.82 8.51 -14.44
CA ILE A 132 3.63 7.57 -15.24
C ILE A 132 2.94 6.21 -15.24
N VAL A 133 2.65 5.68 -14.06
CA VAL A 133 2.04 4.37 -13.85
C VAL A 133 0.69 4.25 -14.58
N LYS A 134 -0.16 5.27 -14.55
CA LYS A 134 -1.43 5.32 -15.31
C LYS A 134 -1.27 5.38 -16.83
N LYS A 135 -0.19 5.96 -17.35
CA LYS A 135 0.07 6.02 -18.81
C LYS A 135 0.58 4.68 -19.36
N GLN A 136 1.20 3.86 -18.52
CA GLN A 136 1.69 2.56 -18.94
C GLN A 136 0.50 1.64 -19.23
N ALA A 137 0.41 1.15 -20.46
CA ALA A 137 -0.67 0.26 -20.85
C ALA A 137 -0.51 -1.09 -20.12
N TYR A 138 -1.38 -1.32 -19.14
CA TYR A 138 -1.48 -2.54 -18.33
C TYR A 138 -2.04 -3.74 -19.09
N THR A 139 -1.64 -3.96 -20.33
CA THR A 139 -2.03 -5.21 -20.99
C THR A 139 -1.27 -6.35 -20.31
N GLY A 140 -1.99 -7.40 -19.91
CA GLY A 140 -1.41 -8.57 -19.22
C GLY A 140 -0.32 -9.28 -20.03
N ASP A 141 -0.21 -8.96 -21.32
CA ASP A 141 0.79 -9.46 -22.26
C ASP A 141 2.13 -8.71 -22.19
N SER A 142 2.19 -7.55 -21.51
CA SER A 142 3.43 -6.80 -21.37
C SER A 142 4.40 -7.52 -20.42
N PRO A 143 5.68 -7.72 -20.81
CA PRO A 143 6.67 -8.36 -19.94
C PRO A 143 6.94 -7.55 -18.66
N GLN A 144 6.62 -6.26 -18.64
CA GLN A 144 6.80 -5.37 -17.50
C GLN A 144 5.53 -5.19 -16.65
N PHE A 145 4.43 -5.87 -17.01
CA PHE A 145 3.13 -5.73 -16.35
C PHE A 145 3.23 -5.89 -14.82
N LEU A 146 3.91 -6.94 -14.34
CA LEU A 146 4.05 -7.22 -12.91
C LEU A 146 4.86 -6.13 -12.17
N LEU A 147 5.83 -5.52 -12.85
CA LEU A 147 6.66 -4.46 -12.25
C LEU A 147 5.89 -3.13 -12.16
N TRP A 148 5.13 -2.77 -13.19
CA TRP A 148 4.26 -1.58 -13.15
C TRP A 148 3.12 -1.72 -12.14
N ARG A 149 2.52 -2.91 -12.06
CA ARG A 149 1.55 -3.28 -11.02
C ARG A 149 2.16 -3.15 -9.61
N THR A 150 3.41 -3.60 -9.42
CA THR A 150 4.12 -3.44 -8.15
C THR A 150 4.20 -1.97 -7.76
N ASN A 151 4.51 -1.07 -8.70
CA ASN A 151 4.54 0.37 -8.45
C ASN A 151 3.17 0.92 -8.05
N GLU A 152 2.09 0.48 -8.71
CA GLU A 152 0.72 0.88 -8.36
C GLU A 152 0.36 0.48 -6.92
N LEU A 153 0.64 -0.77 -6.53
CA LEU A 153 0.39 -1.25 -5.16
C LEU A 153 1.23 -0.48 -4.12
N PHE A 154 2.49 -0.19 -4.43
CA PHE A 154 3.36 0.59 -3.55
C PHE A 154 2.90 2.04 -3.41
N ILE A 155 2.37 2.66 -4.47
CA ILE A 155 1.74 3.98 -4.39
C ILE A 155 0.58 3.96 -3.38
N SER A 156 -0.33 2.98 -3.49
CA SER A 156 -1.44 2.84 -2.54
C SER A 156 -0.95 2.61 -1.12
N SER A 157 0.03 1.73 -0.91
CA SER A 157 0.64 1.48 0.40
C SER A 157 1.28 2.73 1.00
N LEU A 158 1.94 3.56 0.18
CA LEU A 158 2.59 4.79 0.62
C LEU A 158 1.57 5.86 1.02
N LYS A 159 0.50 6.02 0.22
CA LYS A 159 -0.62 6.92 0.57
C LYS A 159 -1.27 6.53 1.90
N ILE A 160 -1.46 5.22 2.12
CA ILE A 160 -1.99 4.71 3.41
C ILE A 160 -1.03 5.07 4.56
N SER A 161 0.27 4.86 4.35
CA SER A 161 1.30 5.14 5.36
C SER A 161 1.44 6.64 5.69
N LEU A 162 1.00 7.54 4.80
CA LEU A 162 0.95 8.98 5.07
C LEU A 162 -0.24 9.38 5.94
N CYS A 163 -1.35 8.68 5.83
CA CYS A 163 -2.57 8.98 6.60
C CYS A 163 -2.64 8.19 7.92
N ARG A 164 -1.91 7.09 8.02
CA ARG A 164 -1.87 6.24 9.21
C ARG A 164 -0.45 5.82 9.56
N PRO A 165 -0.12 5.78 10.85
CA PRO A 165 1.17 5.27 11.28
C PRO A 165 1.30 3.81 10.85
N ASP A 166 2.45 3.48 10.27
CA ASP A 166 2.78 2.12 9.85
C ASP A 166 2.68 1.18 11.06
N GLN A 167 1.80 0.18 10.98
CA GLN A 167 1.61 -0.80 12.06
C GLN A 167 2.90 -1.59 12.33
N LEU A 168 3.75 -1.75 11.31
CA LEU A 168 5.05 -2.37 11.44
C LEU A 168 5.98 -1.55 12.37
N LEU A 169 5.87 -0.22 12.37
CA LEU A 169 6.66 0.63 13.27
C LEU A 169 6.26 0.49 14.75
N ILE A 170 4.97 0.26 15.02
CA ILE A 170 4.44 0.20 16.39
C ILE A 170 5.05 -0.98 17.17
N ALA A 171 5.56 -2.00 16.47
CA ALA A 171 6.13 -3.17 17.11
C ALA A 171 7.60 -3.02 17.52
N GLY A 172 8.41 -2.11 16.95
CA GLY A 172 9.87 -2.04 17.18
C GLY A 172 10.67 -3.33 16.88
N ILE A 173 9.97 -4.40 16.48
CA ILE A 173 10.47 -5.77 16.23
C ILE A 173 10.90 -5.95 14.76
N VAL A 174 10.39 -5.11 13.86
CA VAL A 174 10.64 -5.18 12.40
C VAL A 174 12.11 -5.01 12.05
N ASP A 175 12.85 -4.26 12.88
CA ASP A 175 14.29 -4.04 12.68
C ASP A 175 15.09 -5.37 12.74
N ASN A 176 14.55 -6.42 13.38
CA ASN A 176 15.20 -7.73 13.54
C ASN A 176 14.50 -8.89 12.79
N SER A 177 13.20 -8.80 12.54
CA SER A 177 12.46 -9.84 11.79
C SER A 177 11.17 -9.30 11.19
N LEU A 178 11.10 -9.31 9.85
CA LEU A 178 9.93 -8.90 9.08
C LEU A 178 8.68 -9.75 9.40
N ILE A 179 8.85 -11.07 9.52
CA ILE A 179 7.75 -12.00 9.82
C ILE A 179 7.19 -11.72 11.22
N ALA A 180 8.06 -11.51 12.21
CA ALA A 180 7.61 -11.19 13.57
C ALA A 180 6.91 -9.82 13.62
N GLY A 181 7.39 -8.84 12.83
CA GLY A 181 6.74 -7.55 12.65
C GLY A 181 5.33 -7.68 12.08
N MET A 182 5.15 -8.44 11.00
CA MET A 182 3.83 -8.67 10.42
C MET A 182 2.90 -9.43 11.37
N ALA A 183 3.39 -10.47 12.05
CA ALA A 183 2.61 -11.21 13.04
C ALA A 183 2.11 -10.29 14.18
N ALA A 184 2.98 -9.41 14.68
CA ALA A 184 2.60 -8.42 15.68
C ALA A 184 1.52 -7.46 15.16
N SER A 185 1.66 -6.93 13.93
CA SER A 185 0.64 -6.10 13.30
C SER A 185 -0.70 -6.82 13.14
N THR A 186 -0.68 -8.11 12.82
CA THR A 186 -1.88 -8.95 12.73
C THR A 186 -2.59 -9.06 14.08
N HIS A 187 -1.86 -9.35 15.16
CA HIS A 187 -2.42 -9.41 16.51
C HIS A 187 -2.91 -8.05 17.04
N LEU A 188 -2.19 -6.96 16.72
CA LEU A 188 -2.65 -5.60 17.05
C LEU A 188 -3.95 -5.27 16.32
N THR A 189 -4.06 -5.63 15.03
CA THR A 189 -5.29 -5.45 14.24
C THR A 189 -6.45 -6.30 14.76
N GLN A 190 -6.18 -7.51 15.25
CA GLN A 190 -7.17 -8.37 15.89
C GLN A 190 -7.75 -7.73 17.16
N GLY A 191 -6.99 -6.85 17.83
CA GLY A 191 -7.32 -6.31 19.15
C GLY A 191 -6.79 -7.15 20.30
N ASN A 192 -5.88 -8.09 20.03
CA ASN A 192 -5.23 -8.90 21.05
C ASN A 192 -4.15 -8.06 21.76
N LEU A 193 -4.62 -7.18 22.66
CA LEU A 193 -3.82 -6.24 23.45
C LEU A 193 -2.99 -6.95 24.52
N VAL A 194 -2.01 -7.77 24.13
CA VAL A 194 -1.01 -8.28 25.08
C VAL A 194 -0.11 -7.15 25.60
N ALA A 195 -0.11 -5.99 24.93
CA ALA A 195 0.53 -4.76 25.40
C ALA A 195 -0.49 -3.68 25.80
N ILE A 196 -1.42 -4.01 26.70
CA ILE A 196 -1.95 -2.98 27.62
C ILE A 196 -0.72 -2.46 28.39
N ARG A 197 -0.15 -1.34 27.96
CA ARG A 197 0.76 -0.56 28.81
C ARG A 197 0.04 -0.39 30.14
N ARG A 198 0.67 -0.89 31.22
CA ARG A 198 0.15 -1.14 32.57
C ARG A 198 -0.47 0.07 33.32
N SER A 199 -0.89 1.14 32.64
CA SER A 199 -1.30 2.38 33.30
C SER A 199 -2.19 3.33 32.47
N ALA A 200 -2.77 2.93 31.33
CA ALA A 200 -3.75 3.78 30.63
C ALA A 200 -5.17 3.22 30.81
N PRO A 201 -6.16 4.03 31.27
CA PRO A 201 -7.55 3.59 31.26
C PRO A 201 -7.97 3.23 29.84
N LEU A 202 -8.81 2.20 29.69
CA LEU A 202 -9.53 1.88 28.47
C LEU A 202 -10.48 3.04 28.13
N VAL A 203 -9.93 4.13 27.62
CA VAL A 203 -10.72 5.11 26.89
C VAL A 203 -10.88 4.53 25.50
N PRO A 204 -12.09 4.19 25.03
CA PRO A 204 -12.30 3.89 23.63
C PRO A 204 -11.81 5.11 22.86
N TYR A 205 -10.71 4.95 22.12
CA TYR A 205 -10.05 6.05 21.41
C TYR A 205 -10.96 6.46 20.24
N HIS A 206 -11.94 7.32 20.52
CA HIS A 206 -12.98 7.72 19.59
C HIS A 206 -12.69 9.11 19.00
N VAL A 207 -11.44 9.34 18.62
CA VAL A 207 -10.99 10.66 18.13
C VAL A 207 -10.48 10.53 16.70
N GLY A 208 -11.32 10.89 15.73
CA GLY A 208 -10.92 11.31 14.38
C GLY A 208 -10.32 10.25 13.43
N GLY A 209 -10.37 8.96 13.77
CA GLY A 209 -9.67 7.90 13.01
C GLY A 209 -10.25 7.56 11.64
N ASP A 210 -11.48 7.99 11.35
CA ASP A 210 -12.25 7.57 10.17
C ASP A 210 -12.20 8.58 9.02
N GLU A 211 -11.94 9.86 9.30
CA GLU A 211 -11.77 10.89 8.25
C GLU A 211 -10.62 10.54 7.30
N GLY A 212 -9.51 10.01 7.85
CA GLY A 212 -8.38 9.52 7.07
C GLY A 212 -8.69 8.25 6.27
N ILE A 213 -9.54 7.35 6.77
CA ILE A 213 -10.00 6.18 5.98
C ILE A 213 -10.87 6.65 4.84
N LEU A 214 -11.80 7.56 5.10
CA LEU A 214 -12.73 8.06 4.11
C LEU A 214 -11.99 8.73 2.95
N ALA A 215 -10.97 9.54 3.25
CA ALA A 215 -10.12 10.16 2.24
C ALA A 215 -9.36 9.13 1.38
N LEU A 216 -9.08 7.95 1.93
CA LEU A 216 -8.38 6.85 1.26
C LEU A 216 -9.30 5.74 0.74
N LEU A 217 -10.63 5.87 0.88
CA LEU A 217 -11.56 4.77 0.65
C LEU A 217 -11.47 4.24 -0.79
N ASN A 218 -11.33 5.15 -1.76
CA ASN A 218 -11.13 4.80 -3.16
C ASN A 218 -9.79 4.09 -3.40
N ASP A 219 -8.71 4.56 -2.77
CA ASP A 219 -7.39 3.94 -2.89
C ASP A 219 -7.37 2.53 -2.25
N LEU A 220 -8.05 2.35 -1.10
CA LEU A 220 -8.19 1.07 -0.41
C LEU A 220 -9.05 0.07 -1.19
N SER A 221 -10.20 0.52 -1.71
CA SER A 221 -11.10 -0.30 -2.55
C SER A 221 -10.43 -0.71 -3.86
N GLY A 222 -9.71 0.22 -4.51
CA GLY A 222 -8.92 -0.06 -5.71
C GLY A 222 -7.79 -1.05 -5.44
N ALA A 223 -7.04 -0.87 -4.36
CA ALA A 223 -5.98 -1.79 -3.96
C ALA A 223 -6.53 -3.19 -3.63
N LEU A 224 -7.66 -3.29 -2.92
CA LEU A 224 -8.30 -4.57 -2.61
C LEU A 224 -8.74 -5.30 -3.88
N SER A 225 -9.35 -4.58 -4.82
CA SER A 225 -9.78 -5.14 -6.10
C SER A 225 -8.58 -5.63 -6.91
N SER A 226 -7.49 -4.86 -6.91
CA SER A 226 -6.22 -5.25 -7.53
C SER A 226 -5.67 -6.53 -6.90
N ILE A 227 -5.53 -6.58 -5.57
CA ILE A 227 -4.99 -7.73 -4.81
C ILE A 227 -5.85 -9.00 -4.98
N SER A 228 -7.18 -8.85 -5.05
CA SER A 228 -8.11 -9.98 -5.03
C SER A 228 -8.39 -10.55 -6.42
N GLY A 229 -8.42 -9.70 -7.47
CA GLY A 229 -8.71 -10.08 -8.86
C GLY A 229 -7.57 -10.74 -9.61
N GLU A 230 -6.61 -11.35 -8.91
CA GLU A 230 -5.39 -11.88 -9.53
C GLU A 230 -5.51 -13.32 -10.01
N GLU A 231 -5.08 -13.57 -11.26
CA GLU A 231 -4.85 -14.92 -11.79
C GLU A 231 -3.78 -15.66 -10.97
N GLN A 232 -4.14 -16.83 -10.43
CA GLN A 232 -3.28 -17.61 -9.52
C GLN A 232 -1.84 -17.80 -10.04
N ASP A 233 -1.67 -18.03 -11.34
CA ASP A 233 -0.35 -18.29 -11.95
C ASP A 233 0.60 -17.08 -11.87
N LYS A 234 0.07 -15.86 -11.88
CA LYS A 234 0.87 -14.63 -11.79
C LYS A 234 1.24 -14.30 -10.33
N VAL A 235 0.33 -14.60 -9.40
CA VAL A 235 0.49 -14.33 -7.97
C VAL A 235 1.64 -15.09 -7.33
N VAL A 236 1.78 -16.37 -7.68
CA VAL A 236 2.81 -17.25 -7.11
C VAL A 236 4.22 -16.72 -7.41
N ARG A 237 4.38 -15.97 -8.51
CA ARG A 237 5.67 -15.43 -8.98
C ARG A 237 5.94 -13.98 -8.57
N GLU A 238 5.02 -13.35 -7.84
CA GLU A 238 5.25 -11.99 -7.33
C GLU A 238 6.45 -11.96 -6.39
N ALA A 239 7.10 -10.80 -6.30
CA ALA A 239 8.22 -10.63 -5.40
C ALA A 239 7.79 -10.54 -3.92
N PRO A 240 8.66 -10.88 -2.95
CA PRO A 240 8.27 -10.95 -1.55
C PRO A 240 7.83 -9.60 -0.97
N TRP A 241 8.38 -8.48 -1.45
CA TRP A 241 7.98 -7.14 -1.01
C TRP A 241 6.56 -6.76 -1.46
N VAL A 242 6.08 -7.28 -2.58
CA VAL A 242 4.68 -7.11 -3.03
C VAL A 242 3.75 -7.81 -2.03
N THR A 243 4.11 -9.02 -1.62
CA THR A 243 3.34 -9.78 -0.62
C THR A 243 3.24 -8.99 0.69
N VAL A 244 4.34 -8.40 1.15
CA VAL A 244 4.38 -7.59 2.39
C VAL A 244 3.50 -6.34 2.27
N ALA A 245 3.67 -5.57 1.19
CA ALA A 245 2.91 -4.34 0.98
C ALA A 245 1.41 -4.64 0.88
N SER A 246 1.02 -5.63 0.06
CA SER A 246 -0.37 -6.06 -0.08
C SER A 246 -0.96 -6.57 1.24
N TYR A 247 -0.20 -7.34 2.03
CA TYR A 247 -0.65 -7.79 3.35
C TYR A 247 -0.86 -6.61 4.31
N GLY A 248 0.03 -5.61 4.31
CA GLY A 248 -0.13 -4.38 5.09
C GLY A 248 -1.39 -3.60 4.70
N VAL A 249 -1.68 -3.48 3.40
CA VAL A 249 -2.94 -2.89 2.90
C VAL A 249 -4.15 -3.68 3.42
N LEU A 250 -4.12 -5.01 3.32
CA LEU A 250 -5.20 -5.88 3.82
C LEU A 250 -5.42 -5.73 5.33
N LEU A 251 -4.36 -5.62 6.14
CA LEU A 251 -4.48 -5.34 7.57
C LEU A 251 -5.12 -3.96 7.83
N CYS A 252 -4.77 -2.94 7.05
CA CYS A 252 -5.39 -1.62 7.16
C CYS A 252 -6.89 -1.68 6.84
N ILE A 253 -7.28 -2.40 5.80
CA ILE A 253 -8.69 -2.63 5.43
C ILE A 253 -9.41 -3.40 6.52
N TRP A 254 -8.82 -4.48 7.04
CA TRP A 254 -9.40 -5.27 8.12
C TRP A 254 -9.65 -4.40 9.36
N GLY A 255 -8.66 -3.60 9.77
CA GLY A 255 -8.81 -2.66 10.88
C GLY A 255 -9.89 -1.60 10.64
N ALA A 256 -10.05 -1.12 9.41
CA ALA A 256 -11.11 -0.18 9.03
C ALA A 256 -12.50 -0.83 9.10
N LEU A 257 -12.65 -2.04 8.55
CA LEU A 257 -13.88 -2.83 8.62
C LEU A 257 -14.30 -3.10 10.06
N LYS A 258 -13.37 -3.54 10.92
CA LYS A 258 -13.68 -3.80 12.34
C LYS A 258 -14.21 -2.56 13.05
N ARG A 259 -13.59 -1.39 12.82
CA ARG A 259 -14.02 -0.11 13.43
C ARG A 259 -15.40 0.30 12.93
N ALA A 260 -15.60 0.30 11.62
CA ALA A 260 -16.89 0.59 11.02
C ALA A 260 -17.98 -0.36 11.56
N SER A 261 -17.68 -1.65 11.68
CA SER A 261 -18.61 -2.63 12.25
C SER A 261 -18.90 -2.38 13.74
N THR A 262 -17.91 -2.01 14.55
CA THR A 262 -18.15 -1.66 15.96
C THR A 262 -19.01 -0.43 16.12
N ASP A 263 -18.82 0.59 15.27
CA ASP A 263 -19.61 1.82 15.31
C ASP A 263 -21.05 1.60 14.87
N ILE A 264 -21.25 0.79 13.82
CA ILE A 264 -22.59 0.38 13.39
C ILE A 264 -23.29 -0.41 14.50
N ARG A 265 -22.60 -1.37 15.14
CA ARG A 265 -23.15 -2.12 16.28
C ARG A 265 -23.47 -1.21 17.46
N HIS A 266 -22.62 -0.22 17.76
CA HIS A 266 -22.87 0.73 18.83
C HIS A 266 -24.11 1.58 18.56
N HIS A 267 -24.28 2.06 17.32
CA HIS A 267 -25.47 2.78 16.89
C HIS A 267 -26.72 1.91 16.99
N LEU A 268 -26.67 0.66 16.51
CA LEU A 268 -27.76 -0.31 16.62
C LEU A 268 -28.15 -0.58 18.07
N ASN A 269 -27.18 -0.71 18.97
CA ASN A 269 -27.44 -0.94 20.40
C ASN A 269 -28.04 0.29 21.11
N THR A 270 -27.71 1.48 20.63
CA THR A 270 -28.13 2.75 21.26
C THR A 270 -29.50 3.23 20.74
N PHE A 271 -29.70 3.16 19.43
CA PHE A 271 -30.87 3.72 18.75
C PHE A 271 -31.83 2.66 18.23
N ASN A 272 -31.42 1.37 18.20
CA ASN A 272 -32.20 0.26 17.64
C ASN A 272 -32.56 0.42 16.15
N GLU A 273 -31.85 1.31 15.45
CA GLU A 273 -32.00 1.64 14.04
C GLU A 273 -30.64 1.51 13.33
N LEU A 274 -30.65 1.30 12.01
CA LEU A 274 -29.43 1.34 11.23
C LEU A 274 -28.93 2.79 11.08
N PRO A 275 -27.61 3.04 11.11
CA PRO A 275 -27.07 4.33 10.74
C PRO A 275 -27.44 4.69 9.30
N ARG A 276 -27.49 5.99 8.98
CA ARG A 276 -27.79 6.43 7.61
C ARG A 276 -26.69 5.96 6.66
N THR A 277 -27.04 5.62 5.43
CA THR A 277 -26.08 5.18 4.40
C THR A 277 -24.99 6.22 4.08
N SER A 278 -25.24 7.49 4.39
CA SER A 278 -24.29 8.59 4.25
C SER A 278 -23.30 8.73 5.41
N GLU A 279 -23.51 8.02 6.52
CA GLU A 279 -22.58 8.04 7.66
C GLU A 279 -21.27 7.32 7.32
N PHE A 280 -20.16 7.79 7.88
CA PHE A 280 -18.82 7.31 7.51
C PHE A 280 -18.65 5.81 7.75
N CYS A 281 -19.14 5.27 8.86
CA CYS A 281 -19.07 3.84 9.16
C CYS A 281 -19.81 3.00 8.10
N MET A 282 -20.98 3.45 7.63
CA MET A 282 -21.74 2.78 6.59
C MET A 282 -21.04 2.85 5.23
N LEU A 283 -20.50 4.02 4.86
CA LEU A 283 -19.72 4.18 3.63
C LEU A 283 -18.49 3.28 3.61
N ILE A 284 -17.70 3.30 4.70
CA ILE A 284 -16.48 2.49 4.84
C ILE A 284 -16.82 1.00 4.75
N PHE A 285 -17.79 0.53 5.53
CA PHE A 285 -18.15 -0.89 5.56
C PHE A 285 -18.65 -1.36 4.18
N ASN A 286 -19.64 -0.67 3.60
CA ASN A 286 -20.24 -1.13 2.36
C ASN A 286 -19.26 -1.07 1.19
N THR A 287 -18.47 -0.01 1.02
CA THR A 287 -17.52 0.10 -0.09
C THR A 287 -16.41 -0.97 -0.02
N LEU A 288 -15.87 -1.23 1.17
CA LEU A 288 -14.81 -2.23 1.33
C LEU A 288 -15.35 -3.66 1.20
N MET A 289 -16.52 -3.95 1.77
CA MET A 289 -17.17 -5.26 1.61
C MET A 289 -17.62 -5.52 0.17
N GLU A 290 -18.06 -4.49 -0.56
CA GLU A 290 -18.38 -4.59 -1.97
C GLU A 290 -17.15 -5.04 -2.78
N SER A 291 -16.00 -4.40 -2.59
CA SER A 291 -14.74 -4.82 -3.22
C SER A 291 -14.25 -6.20 -2.79
N ALA A 292 -14.48 -6.60 -1.54
CA ALA A 292 -14.12 -7.93 -1.05
C ALA A 292 -14.97 -9.04 -1.69
N LEU A 293 -16.29 -8.82 -1.81
CA LEU A 293 -17.24 -9.82 -2.27
C LEU A 293 -17.23 -10.00 -3.79
N LEU A 294 -17.04 -8.93 -4.56
CA LEU A 294 -16.97 -8.97 -6.03
C LEU A 294 -15.94 -9.96 -6.58
N ASN A 295 -14.89 -10.25 -5.81
CA ASN A 295 -13.80 -11.15 -6.22
C ASN A 295 -13.90 -12.56 -5.62
N SER A 296 -14.92 -12.83 -4.80
CA SER A 296 -15.12 -14.11 -4.09
C SER A 296 -16.09 -15.05 -4.82
N THR A 297 -17.01 -14.51 -5.62
CA THR A 297 -18.01 -15.28 -6.36
C THR A 297 -17.55 -15.50 -7.79
N GLU A 298 -17.13 -16.73 -8.11
CA GLU A 298 -16.75 -17.15 -9.48
C GLU A 298 -17.90 -17.05 -10.51
N ASN A 299 -19.14 -16.73 -10.09
CA ASN A 299 -20.31 -16.63 -10.95
C ASN A 299 -20.98 -15.26 -10.82
N ASP A 300 -21.10 -14.58 -11.96
CA ASP A 300 -21.85 -13.36 -12.28
C ASP A 300 -21.68 -12.15 -11.37
N CYS A 301 -21.55 -10.98 -12.01
CA CYS A 301 -21.38 -9.64 -11.44
C CYS A 301 -22.64 -9.15 -10.69
N VAL A 302 -23.19 -9.97 -9.79
CA VAL A 302 -24.37 -9.66 -9.00
C VAL A 302 -23.90 -9.18 -7.64
N ARG A 303 -24.12 -7.89 -7.40
CA ARG A 303 -23.89 -7.25 -6.11
C ARG A 303 -24.65 -8.00 -5.01
N ASP A 304 -23.98 -8.29 -3.88
CA ASP A 304 -24.67 -8.87 -2.71
C ASP A 304 -25.83 -7.95 -2.30
N PRO A 305 -27.08 -8.44 -2.27
CA PRO A 305 -28.26 -7.63 -1.99
C PRO A 305 -28.30 -7.07 -0.56
N ARG A 306 -27.46 -7.60 0.34
CA ARG A 306 -27.31 -7.12 1.72
C ARG A 306 -26.47 -5.85 1.80
N LEU A 307 -25.69 -5.53 0.76
CA LEU A 307 -24.92 -4.28 0.71
C LEU A 307 -25.84 -3.10 0.41
N TRP A 308 -25.62 -1.98 1.09
CA TRP A 308 -26.38 -0.73 0.92
C TRP A 308 -27.89 -0.86 1.16
N THR A 309 -28.33 -1.95 1.80
CA THR A 309 -29.73 -2.14 2.18
C THR A 309 -30.08 -1.33 3.43
N MET A 310 -31.34 -0.93 3.52
CA MET A 310 -31.93 -0.39 4.75
C MET A 310 -32.70 -1.47 5.53
N ASP A 311 -32.75 -2.70 5.01
CA ASP A 311 -33.28 -3.84 5.75
C ASP A 311 -32.30 -4.25 6.87
N ARG A 312 -32.75 -4.08 8.10
CA ARG A 312 -31.96 -4.34 9.30
C ARG A 312 -31.51 -5.79 9.40
N GLU A 313 -32.39 -6.75 9.15
CA GLU A 313 -32.06 -8.16 9.37
C GLU A 313 -31.01 -8.63 8.36
N ALA A 314 -31.21 -8.28 7.09
CA ALA A 314 -30.26 -8.54 6.01
C ALA A 314 -28.88 -7.90 6.28
N PHE A 315 -28.85 -6.63 6.70
CA PHE A 315 -27.60 -5.94 6.99
C PHE A 315 -26.88 -6.50 8.22
N VAL A 316 -27.60 -6.82 9.30
CA VAL A 316 -27.02 -7.40 10.51
C VAL A 316 -26.40 -8.77 10.24
N SER A 317 -27.03 -9.60 9.41
CA SER A 317 -26.43 -10.87 8.95
C SER A 317 -25.09 -10.63 8.23
N LEU A 318 -25.04 -9.67 7.30
CA LEU A 318 -23.78 -9.31 6.62
C LEU A 318 -22.74 -8.74 7.60
N LEU A 319 -23.16 -7.94 8.57
CA LEU A 319 -22.29 -7.36 9.59
C LEU A 319 -21.64 -8.42 10.49
N ASP A 320 -22.37 -9.48 10.79
CA ASP A 320 -21.89 -10.59 11.61
C ASP A 320 -20.97 -11.53 10.82
N GLU A 321 -21.25 -11.74 9.54
CA GLU A 321 -20.40 -12.56 8.66
C GLU A 321 -19.17 -11.81 8.13
N GLY A 322 -19.23 -10.48 8.02
CA GLY A 322 -18.26 -9.67 7.28
C GLY A 322 -16.81 -9.83 7.72
N GLU A 323 -16.54 -9.91 9.03
CA GLU A 323 -15.18 -10.14 9.53
C GLU A 323 -14.65 -11.51 9.10
N SER A 324 -15.48 -12.56 9.18
CA SER A 324 -15.09 -13.92 8.79
C SER A 324 -14.82 -14.02 7.29
N LEU A 325 -15.66 -13.38 6.47
CA LEU A 325 -15.51 -13.30 5.02
C LEU A 325 -14.20 -12.60 4.64
N PHE A 326 -13.90 -11.48 5.31
CA PHE A 326 -12.67 -10.75 5.04
C PHE A 326 -11.42 -11.52 5.50
N VAL A 327 -11.45 -12.15 6.68
CA VAL A 327 -10.32 -12.99 7.13
C VAL A 327 -10.08 -14.17 6.20
N ASN A 328 -11.14 -14.80 5.69
CA ASN A 328 -11.02 -15.87 4.69
C ASN A 328 -10.38 -15.37 3.38
N LEU A 329 -10.69 -14.15 2.95
CA LEU A 329 -10.01 -13.51 1.83
C LEU A 329 -8.51 -13.34 2.10
N ILE A 330 -8.11 -12.88 3.30
CA ILE A 330 -6.69 -12.77 3.67
C ILE A 330 -6.02 -14.15 3.70
N LYS A 331 -6.69 -15.19 4.24
CA LYS A 331 -6.18 -16.57 4.22
C LYS A 331 -5.95 -17.05 2.79
N ALA A 332 -6.90 -16.84 1.89
CA ALA A 332 -6.77 -17.18 0.47
C ALA A 332 -5.62 -16.42 -0.20
N PHE A 333 -5.46 -15.13 0.10
CA PHE A 333 -4.31 -14.32 -0.34
C PHE A 333 -2.97 -14.95 0.08
N CYS A 334 -2.84 -15.33 1.36
CA CYS A 334 -1.63 -15.95 1.89
C CYS A 334 -1.36 -17.34 1.27
N GLN A 335 -2.41 -18.14 1.07
CA GLN A 335 -2.30 -19.47 0.44
C GLN A 335 -1.81 -19.39 -1.01
N ARG A 336 -2.30 -18.43 -1.79
CA ARG A 336 -1.87 -18.20 -3.18
C ARG A 336 -0.40 -17.77 -3.29
N ARG A 337 0.19 -17.19 -2.22
CA ARG A 337 1.57 -16.68 -2.17
C ARG A 337 2.48 -17.60 -1.37
N SER A 338 2.48 -18.88 -1.72
CA SER A 338 3.22 -19.93 -1.00
C SER A 338 4.72 -19.99 -1.30
N LEU A 339 5.18 -19.36 -2.39
CA LEU A 339 6.56 -19.47 -2.85
C LEU A 339 7.56 -18.82 -1.88
N TRP A 340 7.20 -17.67 -1.31
CA TRP A 340 7.98 -17.01 -0.28
C TRP A 340 7.46 -17.40 1.09
N GLY A 341 8.35 -17.63 2.07
CA GLY A 341 7.97 -18.04 3.43
C GLY A 341 7.02 -17.08 4.17
N ILE A 342 6.79 -15.88 3.64
CA ILE A 342 5.89 -14.86 4.18
C ILE A 342 4.43 -15.32 4.17
N GLY A 343 3.93 -15.81 3.03
CA GLY A 343 2.54 -16.26 2.89
C GLY A 343 2.19 -17.39 3.86
N PRO A 344 2.94 -18.51 3.87
CA PRO A 344 2.75 -19.60 4.82
C PRO A 344 2.89 -19.17 6.29
N SER A 345 3.83 -18.28 6.60
CA SER A 345 4.00 -17.78 7.98
C SER A 345 2.79 -16.98 8.44
N MET A 346 2.26 -16.09 7.60
CA MET A 346 1.07 -15.30 7.95
C MET A 346 -0.20 -16.14 7.97
N LEU A 347 -0.28 -17.20 7.15
CA LEU A 347 -1.37 -18.17 7.22
C LEU A 347 -1.39 -18.89 8.57
N ALA A 348 -0.23 -19.28 9.10
CA ALA A 348 -0.11 -19.87 10.44
C ALA A 348 -0.59 -18.90 11.53
N VAL A 349 -0.15 -17.64 11.48
CA VAL A 349 -0.60 -16.58 12.42
C VAL A 349 -2.12 -16.38 12.36
N LEU A 350 -2.71 -16.36 11.16
CA LEU A 350 -4.16 -16.25 10.99
C LEU A 350 -4.91 -17.51 11.46
N GLY A 351 -4.25 -18.68 11.45
CA GLY A 351 -4.80 -19.93 11.99
C GLY A 351 -4.88 -19.97 13.52
N GLU A 352 -4.05 -19.18 14.20
CA GLU A 352 -4.08 -19.04 15.67
C GLU A 352 -5.24 -18.16 16.17
N ILE A 353 -5.98 -17.51 15.27
CA ILE A 353 -7.07 -16.59 15.60
C ILE A 353 -8.36 -17.37 15.91
N PRO A 354 -8.85 -17.38 17.17
CA PRO A 354 -10.05 -18.12 17.55
C PRO A 354 -11.29 -17.57 16.82
N GLY A 355 -12.13 -18.47 16.31
CA GLY A 355 -13.33 -18.14 15.53
C GLY A 355 -13.14 -18.20 14.01
N THR A 356 -11.92 -18.44 13.52
CA THR A 356 -11.65 -18.67 12.09
C THR A 356 -11.28 -20.13 11.89
N GLY A 357 -12.30 -21.00 11.90
CA GLY A 357 -12.19 -22.46 11.93
C GLY A 357 -10.94 -23.06 11.26
N ALA A 358 -10.19 -23.80 12.07
CA ALA A 358 -9.37 -24.90 11.62
C ALA A 358 -9.99 -26.16 12.25
N GLU A 359 -10.78 -26.88 11.44
CA GLU A 359 -10.81 -28.34 11.50
C GLU A 359 -10.04 -28.85 10.29
#